data_AF-A0A842XUJ6-F1
#
_entry.id   AF-A0A842XUJ6-F1
#
_cell.length_a   1.000
_cell.length_b   1.000
_cell.length_c   1.000
_cell.angle_alpha   90.00
_cell.angle_beta   90.00
_cell.angle_gamma   90.00
#
_symmetry.space_group_name_H-M   'P 1'
#
loop_
_entity.id
_entity.type
_entity.pdbx_description
1 polymer ?
#
loop_
_entity_poly.entity_id
_entity_poly.type
_entity_poly.pdbx_seq_one_letter_code
_entity_poly.pdbx_strand_id
1 'polypeptide(L)' 'MVETVFTEEDRRHLKTLAQEMPKLRSLVESLIETLEILGDEELVESIRRSEKDVQEGRLLGFKELLKELDINETEI' A
#
# COMPACT_ATOMS: atom_id res chain seq x y z
N MET A 1 26.86 -27.90 26.93
CA MET A 1 25.83 -27.02 26.35
C MET A 1 24.48 -27.57 26.77
N VAL A 2 23.59 -26.75 27.31
CA VAL A 2 22.24 -27.20 27.69
C VAL A 2 21.37 -27.11 26.44
N GLU A 3 20.78 -28.22 26.03
CA GLU A 3 19.83 -28.27 24.93
C GLU A 3 18.52 -27.61 25.39
N THR A 4 18.18 -26.46 24.82
CA THR A 4 16.89 -25.80 25.08
C THR A 4 15.78 -26.63 24.44
N VAL A 5 15.03 -27.34 25.28
CA VAL A 5 13.83 -28.07 24.86
C VAL A 5 12.62 -27.15 25.00
N PHE A 6 12.08 -26.69 23.88
CA PHE A 6 10.80 -25.97 23.89
C PHE A 6 9.68 -26.88 24.40
N THR A 7 8.88 -26.34 25.32
CA THR A 7 7.65 -26.97 25.78
C THR A 7 6.56 -26.84 24.71
N GLU A 8 5.47 -27.59 24.85
CA GLU A 8 4.30 -27.44 23.98
C GLU A 8 3.67 -26.05 24.08
N GLU A 9 3.77 -25.41 25.25
CA GLU A 9 3.31 -24.04 25.44
C GLU A 9 4.15 -23.04 24.66
N ASP A 10 5.48 -23.19 24.68
CA ASP A 10 6.39 -22.36 23.87
C ASP A 10 6.09 -22.50 22.37
N ARG A 11 5.84 -23.73 21.90
CA ARG A 11 5.47 -23.98 20.49
C ARG A 11 4.16 -23.29 20.10
N ARG A 12 3.17 -23.28 21.00
CA ARG A 12 1.90 -22.56 20.77
C ARG A 12 2.12 -21.05 20.69
N HIS A 13 2.86 -20.47 21.63
CA HIS A 13 3.15 -19.03 21.61
C HIS A 13 3.94 -18.61 20.37
N LEU A 14 4.96 -19.38 19.98
CA LEU A 14 5.73 -19.12 18.76
C LEU A 14 4.86 -19.20 17.50
N LYS A 15 3.92 -20.15 17.44
CA LYS A 15 2.96 -20.24 16.33
C LYS A 15 2.07 -19.00 16.26
N THR A 16 1.56 -18.53 17.39
CA THR A 16 0.77 -17.30 17.46
C THR A 16 1.59 -16.09 16.99
N LEU A 17 2.82 -15.93 17.49
CA LEU A 17 3.69 -14.84 17.05
C LEU A 17 3.97 -14.90 15.54
N ALA A 18 4.27 -16.09 15.00
CA ALA A 18 4.49 -16.26 13.57
C ALA A 18 3.26 -15.87 12.72
N GLN A 19 2.05 -16.04 13.25
CA GLN A 19 0.80 -15.67 12.59
C GLN A 19 0.45 -14.18 12.71
N GLU A 20 0.71 -13.57 13.87
CA GLU A 20 0.29 -12.19 14.15
C GLU A 20 1.35 -11.14 13.73
N MET A 21 2.65 -11.47 13.81
CA MET A 21 3.72 -10.53 13.47
C MET A 21 3.64 -9.98 12.03
N PRO A 22 3.33 -10.80 10.99
CA PRO A 22 3.15 -10.27 9.64
C PRO A 22 1.98 -9.29 9.52
N LYS A 23 0.88 -9.53 10.25
CA LYS A 23 -0.28 -8.63 10.25
C LYS A 23 0.06 -7.31 10.91
N LEU A 24 0.73 -7.35 12.06
CA LEU A 24 1.19 -6.15 12.74
C LEU A 24 2.14 -5.34 11.86
N ARG A 25 3.09 -6.00 11.19
CA ARG A 25 3.99 -5.34 10.25
C ARG A 25 3.20 -4.62 9.15
N SER A 26 2.26 -5.30 8.49
CA SER A 26 1.44 -4.70 7.44
C SER A 26 0.63 -3.50 7.92
N LEU A 27 0.08 -3.55 9.14
CA LEU A 27 -0.63 -2.41 9.72
C LEU A 27 0.29 -1.21 9.96
N VAL A 28 1.52 -1.47 10.43
CA VAL A 28 2.51 -0.42 10.64
C VAL A 28 2.99 0.17 9.31
N GLU A 29 3.20 -0.66 8.29
CA GLU A 29 3.55 -0.22 6.92
C GLU A 29 2.45 0.70 6.36
N SER A 30 1.19 0.28 6.39
CA SER A 30 0.07 1.12 5.93
C SER A 30 -0.08 2.42 6.71
N LEU A 31 0.19 2.39 8.03
CA LEU A 31 0.17 3.60 8.83
C LEU A 31 1.30 4.57 8.45
N ILE A 32 2.50 4.06 8.21
CA ILE A 32 3.64 4.87 7.75
C ILE A 32 3.32 5.50 6.40
N GLU A 33 2.85 4.73 5.42
CA GLU A 33 2.46 5.24 4.10
C GLU A 33 1.37 6.33 4.22
N THR A 34 0.39 6.12 5.09
CA THR A 34 -0.65 7.13 5.34
C THR A 34 -0.06 8.42 5.89
N LEU A 35 0.87 8.33 6.84
CA LEU A 35 1.54 9.50 7.41
C LEU A 35 2.46 10.20 6.40
N GLU A 36 3.12 9.45 5.52
CA GLU A 36 3.93 10.00 4.43
C GLU A 36 3.07 10.82 3.47
N ILE A 37 1.91 10.31 3.07
CA ILE A 37 0.96 11.05 2.23
C ILE A 37 0.43 12.29 2.97
N LEU A 38 0.00 12.15 4.23
CA LEU A 38 -0.53 13.27 5.02
C LEU A 38 0.51 14.36 5.31
N GLY A 39 1.81 14.00 5.33
CA GLY A 39 2.91 14.94 5.50
C GLY A 39 3.22 15.76 4.24
N ASP A 40 2.70 15.37 3.08
CA ASP A 40 2.85 16.08 1.82
C ASP A 40 1.57 16.87 1.48
N GLU A 41 1.59 18.16 1.80
CA GLU A 41 0.45 19.06 1.57
C GLU A 41 0.08 19.17 0.07
N GLU A 42 1.07 19.15 -0.82
CA GLU A 42 0.84 19.25 -2.26
C GLU A 42 0.16 17.98 -2.79
N LEU A 43 0.61 16.81 -2.34
CA LEU A 43 0.00 15.54 -2.70
C LEU A 43 -1.44 15.45 -2.17
N VAL A 44 -1.69 15.83 -0.91
CA VAL A 44 -3.05 15.85 -0.33
C VAL A 44 -3.98 16.76 -1.12
N GLU A 45 -3.52 17.96 -1.49
CA GLU A 45 -4.33 18.87 -2.30
C GLU A 45 -4.54 18.35 -3.73
N SER A 46 -3.54 17.67 -4.31
CA SER A 46 -3.68 16.98 -5.59
C SER A 46 -4.72 15.87 -5.52
N ILE A 47 -4.74 15.07 -4.45
CA ILE A 47 -5.76 14.02 -4.24
C ILE A 47 -7.16 14.65 -4.19
N ARG A 48 -7.37 15.73 -3.42
CA ARG A 48 -8.66 16.43 -3.34
C ARG A 48 -9.14 16.95 -4.70
N ARG A 49 -8.24 17.51 -5.49
CA ARG A 49 -8.53 17.94 -6.86
C ARG A 49 -8.93 16.75 -7.74
N SER A 50 -8.18 15.65 -7.67
CA SER A 50 -8.49 14.43 -8.42
C SER A 50 -9.83 13.83 -8.01
N GLU A 51 -10.21 13.84 -6.73
CA GLU A 51 -11.54 13.41 -6.28
C GLU A 51 -12.65 14.24 -6.96
N LYS A 52 -12.47 15.56 -7.04
CA LYS A 52 -13.41 16.46 -7.72
C LYS A 52 -13.45 16.19 -9.23
N ASP A 53 -12.30 15.89 -9.86
CA ASP A 53 -12.23 15.53 -11.27
C ASP A 53 -13.04 14.25 -11.56
N VAL A 54 -12.92 13.24 -10.69
CA VAL A 54 -13.72 12.00 -10.80
C VAL A 54 -15.22 12.28 -10.64
N GLN A 55 -15.62 13.07 -9.64
CA GLN A 55 -17.02 13.41 -9.39
C GLN A 55 -17.67 14.17 -10.56
N GLU A 56 -16.90 15.06 -11.20
CA GLU A 56 -17.38 15.88 -12.32
C GLU A 56 -17.17 15.20 -13.69
N GLY A 57 -16.68 13.96 -13.71
CA GLY A 57 -16.47 13.19 -14.94
C GLY A 57 -15.31 13.70 -15.81
N ARG A 58 -14.39 14.49 -15.25
CA ARG A 58 -13.14 14.90 -15.91
C ARG A 58 -12.13 13.76 -15.91
N LEU A 59 -12.46 12.71 -16.65
CA LEU A 59 -11.64 11.51 -16.79
C LEU A 59 -11.07 11.44 -18.21
N LEU A 60 -9.88 10.85 -18.33
CA LEU A 60 -9.25 10.55 -19.60
C LEU A 60 -9.15 9.03 -19.76
N GLY A 61 -9.66 8.50 -20.88
CA GLY A 61 -9.56 7.08 -21.18
C GLY A 61 -8.12 6.68 -21.51
N PHE A 62 -7.75 5.43 -21.24
CA PHE A 62 -6.40 4.94 -21.50
C PHE A 62 -5.94 5.13 -22.95
N LYS A 63 -6.80 4.83 -23.94
CA LYS A 63 -6.50 5.04 -25.37
C LYS A 63 -6.32 6.52 -25.74
N GLU A 64 -7.09 7.39 -25.09
CA GLU A 64 -7.02 8.83 -25.31
C GLU A 64 -5.70 9.37 -24.72
N LEU A 65 -5.31 8.87 -23.54
CA LEU A 65 -4.02 9.16 -22.91
C LEU A 65 -2.83 8.71 -23.78
N LEU A 66 -2.85 7.48 -24.32
CA LEU A 66 -1.79 7.00 -25.21
C LEU A 66 -1.64 7.90 -26.45
N LYS A 67 -2.78 8.31 -27.03
CA LYS A 67 -2.79 9.23 -28.16
C LYS A 67 -2.24 10.62 -27.79
N GLU A 68 -2.57 11.13 -26.61
CA GLU A 68 -2.07 12.42 -26.12
C GLU A 68 -0.56 12.39 -25.89
N LEU A 69 -0.03 11.26 -25.40
CA LEU A 69 1.39 11.07 -25.13
C LEU A 69 2.21 10.60 -26.35
N ASP A 70 1.57 10.41 -27.50
CA ASP A 70 2.18 9.84 -28.73
C ASP A 70 2.86 8.47 -28.49
N ILE A 71 2.26 7.65 -27.61
CA ILE A 71 2.75 6.31 -27.28
C ILE A 71 1.98 5.28 -28.11
N ASN A 72 2.71 4.43 -28.81
CA ASN A 72 2.11 3.30 -29.53
C ASN A 72 1.82 2.16 -28.55
N GLU A 73 0.58 1.66 -28.55
CA GLU A 73 0.12 0.58 -27.67
C GLU A 73 0.95 -0.71 -27.82
N THR A 74 1.63 -0.90 -28.95
CA THR A 74 2.51 -2.06 -29.20
C THR A 74 3.92 -1.93 -28.60
N GLU A 75 4.28 -0.78 -28.03
CA GLU A 75 5.59 -0.51 -27.42
C GLU A 75 5.60 -0.67 -25.89
N ILE A 76 4.44 -0.96 -25.30
CA ILE A 76 4.22 -1.23 -23.86
C ILE A 76 4.15 -2.75 -23.64
#